data_AF-A0A821G2A5-F1
#
_entry.id   AF-A0A821G2A5-F1
#
_cell.length_a   1.000
_cell.length_b   1.000
_cell.length_c   1.000
_cell.angle_alpha   90.00
_cell.angle_beta   90.00
_cell.angle_gamma   90.00
#
_symmetry.space_group_name_H-M   'P 1'
#
loop_
_entity.id
_entity.type
_entity.pdbx_description
1 polymer ?
#
loop_
_entity_poly.entity_id
_entity_poly.type
_entity_poly.pdbx_seq_one_letter_code
_entity_poly.pdbx_strand_id
1 'polypeptide(L)'
;MKDKLILEQLPNEIFQELFEYFDICELYKTFSQLNFRIESLLTNFKYLQIIFYTPEDIDYRVNRYFLPKTKTLIINHIKSFYDPIKISLLSHIRCLILCQPTREQWNSIQPLYFPYLERNNQEKIQILNSNKNHSTLRRLALHLSGPITRDFIDSILSFVSNLENFVLDIKYQRPSYISLNTLASIFEYRTPRLNRVNINMTLPESLCCKEQMDTKYSLFTACKIQPELNQLTRLIVVGSLRR
;
A
#
# COMPACT_ATOMS: atom_id res chain seq x y z
N MET A 1 29.55 -40.62 -8.68
CA MET A 1 28.16 -40.61 -8.20
C MET A 1 27.62 -39.21 -8.43
N LYS A 2 26.69 -39.07 -9.36
CA LYS A 2 25.96 -37.81 -9.57
C LYS A 2 24.76 -37.86 -8.63
N ASP A 3 24.97 -37.51 -7.37
CA ASP A 3 23.86 -37.18 -6.50
C ASP A 3 23.30 -35.87 -7.04
N LYS A 4 22.38 -35.99 -8.01
CA LYS A 4 21.51 -34.87 -8.37
C LYS A 4 20.89 -34.41 -7.07
N LEU A 5 21.23 -33.20 -6.65
CA LEU A 5 20.64 -32.57 -5.47
C LEU A 5 19.13 -32.74 -5.57
N ILE A 6 18.50 -33.28 -4.53
CA ILE A 6 17.05 -33.55 -4.47
C ILE A 6 16.25 -32.30 -4.89
N LEU A 7 16.79 -31.11 -4.63
CA LEU A 7 16.28 -29.83 -5.09
C LEU A 7 16.00 -29.76 -6.60
N GLU A 8 16.85 -30.35 -7.45
CA GLU A 8 16.68 -30.33 -8.91
C GLU A 8 15.50 -31.15 -9.40
N GLN A 9 14.98 -32.04 -8.56
CA GLN A 9 13.83 -32.88 -8.87
C GLN A 9 12.50 -32.23 -8.47
N LEU A 10 12.54 -31.19 -7.63
CA LEU A 10 11.33 -30.48 -7.23
C LEU A 10 10.66 -29.82 -8.44
N PRO A 11 9.32 -29.80 -8.55
CA PRO A 11 8.60 -29.10 -9.61
C PRO A 11 8.82 -27.57 -9.58
N ASN A 12 8.58 -26.89 -10.71
CA ASN A 12 8.78 -25.43 -10.79
C ASN A 12 7.82 -24.67 -9.86
N GLU A 13 6.64 -25.24 -9.63
CA GLU A 13 5.55 -24.70 -8.83
C GLU A 13 6.00 -24.51 -7.37
N ILE A 14 6.79 -25.44 -6.84
CA ILE A 14 7.32 -25.35 -5.46
C ILE A 14 8.28 -24.17 -5.34
N PHE A 15 9.15 -23.96 -6.32
CA PHE A 15 10.03 -22.79 -6.32
C PHE A 15 9.25 -21.49 -6.48
N GLN A 16 8.20 -21.48 -7.31
CA GLN A 16 7.34 -20.32 -7.47
C GLN A 16 6.66 -19.94 -6.15
N GLU A 17 6.09 -20.91 -5.44
CA GLU A 17 5.47 -20.71 -4.13
C GLU A 17 6.51 -20.21 -3.10
N LEU A 18 7.69 -20.83 -3.05
CA LEU A 18 8.77 -20.36 -2.18
C LEU A 18 9.17 -18.91 -2.48
N PHE A 19 9.28 -18.54 -3.76
CA PHE A 19 9.72 -17.20 -4.17
C PHE A 19 8.74 -16.09 -3.79
N GLU A 20 7.48 -16.42 -3.49
CA GLU A 20 6.51 -15.44 -2.99
C GLU A 20 6.86 -14.93 -1.58
N TYR A 21 7.68 -15.67 -0.83
CA TYR A 21 8.03 -15.33 0.56
C TYR A 21 9.35 -14.58 0.72
N PHE A 22 10.14 -14.41 -0.35
CA PHE A 22 11.48 -13.81 -0.28
C PHE A 22 11.59 -12.59 -1.18
N ASP A 23 12.45 -11.65 -0.79
CA ASP A 23 12.82 -10.55 -1.68
C ASP A 23 13.81 -11.01 -2.78
N ILE A 24 13.91 -10.26 -3.87
CA ILE A 24 14.80 -10.65 -4.98
C ILE A 24 16.28 -10.74 -4.60
N CYS A 25 16.72 -9.97 -3.60
CA CYS A 25 18.11 -10.00 -3.14
C CYS A 25 18.40 -11.29 -2.38
N GLU A 26 17.50 -11.71 -1.51
CA GLU A 26 17.53 -12.99 -0.81
C GLU A 26 17.48 -14.14 -1.79
N LEU A 27 16.56 -14.09 -2.75
CA LEU A 27 16.44 -15.09 -3.80
C LEU A 27 17.71 -15.19 -4.63
N TYR A 28 18.25 -14.06 -5.09
CA TYR A 28 19.48 -14.06 -5.86
C TYR A 28 20.66 -14.59 -5.04
N LYS A 29 20.86 -14.11 -3.81
CA LYS A 29 21.96 -14.58 -2.94
C LYS A 29 21.88 -16.09 -2.66
N THR A 30 20.67 -16.59 -2.46
CA THR A 30 20.44 -17.99 -2.07
C THR A 30 20.48 -18.93 -3.28
N PHE A 31 19.92 -18.50 -4.42
CA PHE A 31 19.62 -19.42 -5.54
C PHE A 31 20.38 -19.14 -6.84
N SER A 32 21.04 -17.98 -7.01
CA SER A 32 21.66 -17.59 -8.30
C SER A 32 22.80 -18.49 -8.79
N GLN A 33 23.35 -19.34 -7.93
CA GLN A 33 24.47 -20.23 -8.25
C GLN A 33 24.10 -21.72 -8.20
N LEU A 34 22.83 -22.06 -7.95
CA LEU A 34 22.45 -23.45 -7.81
C LEU A 34 22.45 -24.19 -9.15
N ASN A 35 21.66 -23.71 -10.11
CA ASN A 35 21.65 -24.20 -11.48
C ASN A 35 20.89 -23.26 -12.43
N PHE A 36 21.09 -23.47 -13.73
CA PHE A 36 20.45 -22.69 -14.80
C PHE A 36 18.92 -22.71 -14.75
N ARG A 37 18.32 -23.82 -14.31
CA ARG A 37 16.85 -23.93 -14.20
C ARG A 37 16.32 -22.92 -13.19
N ILE A 38 16.94 -22.80 -12.02
CA ILE A 38 16.49 -21.87 -10.99
C ILE A 38 16.74 -20.41 -11.40
N GLU A 39 17.86 -20.12 -12.07
CA GLU A 39 18.12 -18.80 -12.63
C GLU A 39 17.06 -18.41 -13.69
N SER A 40 16.67 -19.37 -14.54
CA SER A 40 15.58 -19.20 -15.51
C SER A 40 14.23 -18.97 -14.83
N LEU A 41 13.95 -19.65 -13.72
CA LEU A 41 12.74 -19.42 -12.94
C LEU A 41 12.71 -18.02 -12.35
N LEU A 42 13.81 -17.58 -11.71
CA LEU A 42 13.90 -16.24 -11.14
C LEU A 42 13.69 -15.17 -12.19
N THR A 43 14.35 -15.27 -13.34
CA THR A 43 14.25 -14.26 -14.41
C THR A 43 12.87 -14.20 -15.07
N ASN A 44 12.10 -15.28 -15.06
CA ASN A 44 10.76 -15.36 -15.63
C ASN A 44 9.64 -15.25 -14.59
N PHE A 45 9.98 -15.09 -13.31
CA PHE A 45 8.99 -15.08 -12.25
C PHE A 45 8.13 -13.81 -12.35
N LYS A 46 6.84 -14.02 -12.69
CA LYS A 46 5.89 -12.93 -12.99
C LYS A 46 5.63 -12.01 -11.81
N TYR A 47 5.87 -12.50 -10.59
CA TYR A 47 5.51 -11.85 -9.34
C TYR A 47 6.74 -11.41 -8.56
N LEU A 48 7.90 -11.23 -9.22
CA LEU A 48 9.07 -10.67 -8.56
C LEU A 48 8.72 -9.34 -7.89
N GLN A 49 9.04 -9.27 -6.61
CA GLN A 49 8.92 -8.08 -5.79
C GLN A 49 10.34 -7.61 -5.45
N ILE A 50 10.58 -6.32 -5.67
CA ILE A 50 11.78 -5.67 -5.18
C ILE A 50 11.34 -4.75 -4.04
N ILE A 51 12.01 -4.87 -2.90
CA ILE A 51 11.77 -4.03 -1.73
C ILE A 51 12.97 -3.11 -1.57
N PHE A 52 12.74 -1.80 -1.56
CA PHE A 52 13.74 -0.80 -1.24
C PHE A 52 13.54 -0.29 0.18
N TYR A 53 14.52 -0.55 1.04
CA TYR A 53 14.59 -0.05 2.41
C TYR A 53 15.38 1.26 2.50
N THR A 54 16.23 1.54 1.52
CA THR A 54 16.91 2.83 1.39
C THR A 54 17.06 3.24 -0.09
N PRO A 55 17.27 4.53 -0.39
CA PRO A 55 17.49 4.99 -1.78
C PRO A 55 18.69 4.35 -2.48
N GLU A 56 19.69 3.94 -1.70
CA GLU A 56 20.90 3.27 -2.17
C GLU A 56 20.60 1.86 -2.70
N ASP A 57 19.48 1.24 -2.29
CA ASP A 57 19.08 -0.08 -2.77
C ASP A 57 18.81 -0.10 -4.29
N ILE A 58 18.41 1.03 -4.90
CA ILE A 58 18.27 1.11 -6.35
C ILE A 58 19.60 0.84 -7.06
N ASP A 59 20.69 1.35 -6.49
CA ASP A 59 22.02 1.24 -7.08
C ASP A 59 22.68 -0.11 -6.78
N TYR A 60 22.06 -0.93 -5.92
CA TYR A 60 22.52 -2.29 -5.67
C TYR A 60 22.47 -3.12 -6.95
N ARG A 61 23.60 -3.76 -7.31
CA ARG A 61 23.79 -4.46 -8.60
C ARG A 61 22.66 -5.45 -8.91
N VAL A 62 22.23 -6.19 -7.90
CA VAL A 62 21.15 -7.20 -8.04
C VAL A 62 19.84 -6.51 -8.39
N ASN A 63 19.47 -5.48 -7.63
CA ASN A 63 18.25 -4.72 -7.88
C ASN A 63 18.28 -4.10 -9.28
N ARG A 64 19.38 -3.47 -9.69
CA ARG A 64 19.51 -2.89 -11.03
C ARG A 64 19.35 -3.91 -12.15
N TYR A 65 19.81 -5.15 -11.95
CA TYR A 65 19.66 -6.24 -12.92
C TYR A 65 18.21 -6.73 -13.04
N PHE A 66 17.49 -6.85 -11.91
CA PHE A 66 16.11 -7.35 -11.89
C PHE A 66 15.04 -6.27 -12.05
N LEU A 67 15.36 -5.00 -11.80
CA LEU A 67 14.39 -3.89 -11.86
C LEU A 67 13.66 -3.82 -13.21
N PRO A 68 14.34 -3.96 -14.38
CA PRO A 68 13.64 -3.96 -15.68
C PRO A 68 12.69 -5.15 -15.88
N LYS A 69 12.85 -6.22 -15.11
CA LYS A 69 12.04 -7.45 -15.17
C LYS A 69 10.95 -7.48 -14.09
N THR A 70 10.99 -6.52 -13.17
CA THR A 70 10.12 -6.47 -12.00
C THR A 70 8.81 -5.81 -12.37
N LYS A 71 7.69 -6.41 -11.94
CA LYS A 71 6.37 -5.79 -12.08
C LYS A 71 5.93 -5.04 -10.83
N THR A 72 6.35 -5.52 -9.65
CA THR A 72 5.94 -4.97 -8.37
C THR A 72 7.15 -4.37 -7.65
N LEU A 73 7.09 -3.07 -7.40
CA LEU A 73 8.09 -2.36 -6.61
C LEU A 73 7.49 -1.97 -5.26
N ILE A 74 8.18 -2.29 -4.18
CA ILE A 74 7.84 -1.91 -2.81
C ILE A 74 8.89 -0.94 -2.31
N ILE A 75 8.46 0.20 -1.80
CA ILE A 75 9.31 1.25 -1.26
C ILE A 75 8.98 1.37 0.23
N ASN A 76 9.94 1.02 1.06
CA ASN A 76 9.84 1.03 2.51
C ASN A 76 10.83 2.01 3.15
N HIS A 77 10.85 3.24 2.63
CA HIS A 77 11.69 4.29 3.20
C HIS A 77 11.08 5.67 3.01
N ILE A 78 11.54 6.61 3.83
CA ILE A 78 10.97 7.96 3.98
C ILE A 78 11.61 8.98 3.01
N LYS A 79 12.82 8.68 2.49
CA LYS A 79 13.58 9.62 1.64
C LYS A 79 13.08 9.66 0.19
N SER A 80 13.24 10.82 -0.45
CA SER A 80 12.73 11.09 -1.80
C SER A 80 13.52 10.39 -2.93
N PHE A 81 12.81 9.93 -3.97
CA PHE A 81 13.36 9.35 -5.19
C PHE A 81 13.62 10.43 -6.22
N TYR A 82 14.77 11.10 -6.20
CA TYR A 82 15.06 12.11 -7.23
C TYR A 82 16.46 11.92 -7.82
N ASP A 83 16.58 10.89 -8.65
CA ASP A 83 17.61 10.85 -9.68
C ASP A 83 16.94 10.54 -11.03
N PRO A 84 17.03 11.44 -12.03
CA PRO A 84 16.47 11.24 -13.36
C PRO A 84 16.92 9.96 -14.06
N ILE A 85 18.15 9.50 -13.78
CA ILE A 85 18.72 8.29 -14.37
C ILE A 85 17.98 7.03 -13.89
N LYS A 86 17.37 7.08 -12.69
CA LYS A 86 16.63 5.96 -12.09
C LYS A 86 15.22 5.82 -12.67
N ILE A 87 14.68 6.86 -13.32
CA ILE A 87 13.31 6.88 -13.86
C ILE A 87 13.13 5.85 -14.99
N SER A 88 14.09 5.72 -15.90
CA SER A 88 13.98 4.79 -17.04
C SER A 88 13.91 3.34 -16.59
N LEU A 89 14.59 3.00 -15.49
CA LEU A 89 14.59 1.67 -14.89
C LEU A 89 13.23 1.29 -14.29
N LEU A 90 12.42 2.28 -13.95
CA LEU A 90 11.10 2.11 -13.32
C LEU A 90 9.95 2.07 -14.32
N SER A 91 10.24 2.30 -15.62
CA SER A 91 9.21 2.40 -16.65
C SER A 91 8.33 1.15 -16.77
N HIS A 92 8.85 -0.04 -16.47
CA HIS A 92 8.18 -1.34 -16.58
C HIS A 92 7.34 -1.72 -15.36
N ILE A 93 7.47 -0.97 -14.26
CA ILE A 93 6.75 -1.24 -13.02
C ILE A 93 5.25 -1.06 -13.25
N ARG A 94 4.49 -2.07 -12.85
CA ARG A 94 3.02 -2.12 -12.97
C ARG A 94 2.31 -1.94 -11.64
N CYS A 95 2.98 -2.30 -10.55
CA CYS A 95 2.48 -2.16 -9.19
C CYS A 95 3.54 -1.45 -8.34
N LEU A 96 3.14 -0.38 -7.65
CA LEU A 96 4.00 0.38 -6.75
C LEU A 96 3.35 0.39 -5.37
N ILE A 97 4.05 -0.13 -4.37
CA ILE A 97 3.59 -0.17 -2.98
C ILE A 97 4.50 0.76 -2.18
N LEU A 98 3.91 1.78 -1.55
CA LEU A 98 4.64 2.70 -0.68
C LEU A 98 4.26 2.40 0.76
N CYS A 99 5.25 2.06 1.58
CA CYS A 99 5.07 1.91 3.02
C CYS A 99 5.38 3.25 3.68
N GLN A 100 4.37 3.86 4.32
CA GLN A 100 4.48 5.13 5.05
C GLN A 100 5.04 6.33 4.23
N PRO A 101 4.53 6.60 3.01
CA PRO A 101 5.05 7.70 2.19
C PRO A 101 4.88 9.08 2.84
N THR A 102 5.93 9.91 2.76
CA THR A 102 5.83 11.34 3.09
C THR A 102 5.05 12.10 2.02
N ARG A 103 4.57 13.31 2.37
CA ARG A 103 3.92 14.22 1.40
C ARG A 103 4.82 14.52 0.20
N GLU A 104 6.12 14.69 0.43
CA GLU A 104 7.09 14.95 -0.62
C GLU A 104 7.24 13.75 -1.56
N GLN A 105 7.28 12.53 -1.01
CA GLN A 105 7.30 11.31 -1.81
C GLN A 105 6.02 11.14 -2.63
N TRP A 106 4.86 11.43 -2.05
CA TRP A 106 3.60 11.46 -2.81
C TRP A 106 3.66 12.44 -3.99
N ASN A 107 4.14 13.66 -3.76
CA ASN A 107 4.29 14.68 -4.80
C ASN A 107 5.34 14.29 -5.85
N SER A 108 6.32 13.48 -5.47
CA SER A 108 7.39 12.97 -6.34
C SER A 108 6.91 11.96 -7.36
N ILE A 109 5.82 11.24 -7.09
CA ILE A 109 5.34 10.20 -7.99
C ILE A 109 4.62 10.86 -9.15
N GLN A 110 5.33 10.96 -10.27
CA GLN A 110 4.78 11.47 -11.51
C GLN A 110 4.36 10.30 -12.41
N PRO A 111 3.22 10.41 -13.13
CA PRO A 111 2.79 9.37 -14.07
C PRO A 111 3.84 9.03 -15.12
N LEU A 112 4.70 9.99 -15.48
CA LEU A 112 5.81 9.80 -16.41
C LEU A 112 6.80 8.73 -15.93
N TYR A 113 6.94 8.53 -14.62
CA TYR A 113 7.92 7.60 -14.04
C TYR A 113 7.40 6.15 -14.02
N PHE A 114 6.08 5.99 -14.02
CA PHE A 114 5.39 4.70 -13.94
C PHE A 114 4.29 4.62 -15.01
N PRO A 115 4.66 4.66 -16.31
CA PRO A 115 3.69 4.76 -17.40
C PRO A 115 2.76 3.54 -17.52
N TYR A 116 3.20 2.38 -17.04
CA TYR A 116 2.44 1.12 -17.08
C TYR A 116 1.86 0.71 -15.72
N LEU A 117 1.78 1.63 -14.75
CA LEU A 117 1.14 1.34 -13.47
C LEU A 117 -0.32 0.91 -13.74
N GLU A 118 -0.62 -0.37 -13.52
CA GLU A 118 -1.91 -0.96 -13.86
C GLU A 118 -2.98 -0.32 -12.95
N ARG A 119 -3.99 0.30 -13.57
CA ARG A 119 -5.11 0.94 -12.84
C ARG A 119 -6.16 -0.05 -12.30
N ASN A 120 -5.99 -1.34 -12.53
CA ASN A 120 -7.03 -2.37 -12.32
C ASN A 120 -7.10 -2.81 -10.85
N ASN A 121 -8.22 -2.56 -10.16
CA ASN A 121 -9.45 -3.38 -10.14
C ASN A 121 -9.24 -4.70 -9.39
N GLN A 122 -9.77 -4.72 -8.15
CA GLN A 122 -9.77 -5.78 -7.14
C GLN A 122 -8.54 -5.77 -6.21
N GLU A 123 -8.75 -5.17 -5.02
CA GLU A 123 -7.92 -5.34 -3.81
C GLU A 123 -6.41 -5.07 -3.95
N LYS A 124 -6.03 -3.80 -4.11
CA LYS A 124 -4.88 -3.17 -3.41
C LYS A 124 -4.70 -1.75 -3.94
N ILE A 125 -4.88 -0.78 -3.03
CA ILE A 125 -4.35 0.60 -3.02
C ILE A 125 -4.18 1.27 -4.40
N GLN A 126 -5.16 2.10 -4.79
CA GLN A 126 -4.98 3.04 -5.90
C GLN A 126 -4.21 4.28 -5.43
N ILE A 127 -3.09 4.57 -6.11
CA ILE A 127 -2.15 5.68 -5.85
C ILE A 127 -2.74 7.00 -6.34
N LEU A 128 -2.83 7.99 -5.45
CA LEU A 128 -3.26 9.35 -5.75
C LEU A 128 -2.08 10.29 -5.93
N ASN A 129 -1.78 10.64 -7.18
CA ASN A 129 -0.82 11.71 -7.49
C ASN A 129 -1.47 13.09 -7.22
N SER A 130 -0.84 13.90 -6.37
CA SER A 130 -1.34 15.17 -5.83
C SER A 130 -1.36 16.37 -6.79
N ASN A 131 -1.16 16.18 -8.10
CA ASN A 131 -1.19 17.29 -9.08
C ASN A 131 -2.21 17.10 -10.22
N LYS A 132 -3.00 16.03 -10.20
CA LYS A 132 -4.12 15.86 -11.14
C LYS A 132 -5.35 15.48 -10.34
N ASN A 133 -6.46 16.18 -10.57
CA ASN A 133 -7.77 15.75 -10.08
C ASN A 133 -8.03 14.34 -10.62
N HIS A 134 -8.05 13.34 -9.75
CA HIS A 134 -8.40 11.96 -10.10
C HIS A 134 -9.92 11.83 -10.10
N SER A 135 -10.58 12.64 -10.94
CA SER A 135 -12.03 12.66 -11.07
C SER A 135 -12.61 11.34 -11.54
N THR A 136 -11.80 10.41 -12.05
CA THR A 136 -12.25 9.06 -12.40
C THR A 136 -12.12 8.06 -11.26
N LEU A 137 -11.43 8.40 -10.17
CA LEU A 137 -11.25 7.50 -9.04
C LEU A 137 -12.54 7.38 -8.24
N ARG A 138 -13.07 6.16 -8.18
CA ARG A 138 -14.28 5.84 -7.42
C ARG A 138 -13.99 5.06 -6.14
N ARG A 139 -12.79 4.50 -5.98
CA ARG A 139 -12.42 3.69 -4.81
C ARG A 139 -11.02 4.02 -4.32
N LEU A 140 -10.84 4.14 -3.00
CA LEU A 140 -9.55 4.46 -2.38
C LEU A 140 -9.39 3.64 -1.10
N ALA A 141 -8.24 3.00 -0.92
CA ALA A 141 -7.87 2.27 0.28
C ALA A 141 -6.54 2.79 0.82
N LEU A 142 -6.51 3.19 2.09
CA LEU A 142 -5.31 3.71 2.76
C LEU A 142 -4.94 2.80 3.93
N HIS A 143 -3.68 2.38 4.00
CA HIS A 143 -3.14 1.63 5.13
C HIS A 143 -2.06 2.47 5.81
N LEU A 144 -2.32 2.91 7.03
CA LEU A 144 -1.47 3.84 7.76
C LEU A 144 -1.04 3.21 9.08
N SER A 145 0.25 3.37 9.38
CA SER A 145 0.86 2.98 10.66
C SER A 145 1.29 4.20 11.48
N GLY A 146 0.91 5.39 11.02
CA GLY A 146 1.20 6.68 11.64
C GLY A 146 -0.06 7.47 11.95
N PRO A 147 0.07 8.60 12.65
CA PRO A 147 -1.05 9.44 13.03
C PRO A 147 -1.73 10.05 11.80
N ILE A 148 -3.06 10.14 11.86
CA ILE A 148 -3.85 10.82 10.83
C ILE A 148 -4.16 12.24 11.28
N THR A 149 -3.79 13.21 10.46
CA THR A 149 -4.17 14.61 10.66
C THR A 149 -5.33 14.98 9.75
N ARG A 150 -6.06 16.04 10.15
CA ARG A 150 -7.10 16.66 9.32
C ARG A 150 -6.56 17.03 7.94
N ASP A 151 -5.43 17.71 7.91
CA ASP A 151 -4.83 18.21 6.68
C ASP A 151 -4.40 17.09 5.75
N PHE A 152 -3.96 15.95 6.30
CA PHE A 152 -3.61 14.77 5.50
C PHE A 152 -4.83 14.21 4.77
N ILE A 153 -5.94 13.96 5.48
CA ILE A 153 -7.16 13.41 4.88
C ILE A 153 -7.82 14.42 3.95
N ASP A 154 -7.90 15.69 4.34
CA ASP A 154 -8.46 16.76 3.50
C ASP A 154 -7.66 16.91 2.20
N SER A 155 -6.33 16.86 2.28
CA SER A 155 -5.47 16.90 1.10
C SER A 155 -5.71 15.71 0.20
N ILE A 156 -5.76 14.49 0.73
CA ILE A 156 -6.02 13.29 -0.09
C ILE A 156 -7.37 13.40 -0.79
N LEU A 157 -8.42 13.75 -0.03
CA LEU A 157 -9.79 13.80 -0.56
C LEU A 157 -10.02 14.95 -1.53
N SER A 158 -9.24 16.04 -1.42
CA SER A 158 -9.25 17.13 -2.40
C SER A 158 -8.87 16.66 -3.82
N PHE A 159 -8.11 15.56 -3.95
CA PHE A 159 -7.71 15.00 -5.23
C PHE A 159 -8.69 13.95 -5.79
N VAL A 160 -9.74 13.57 -5.04
CA VAL A 160 -10.70 12.49 -5.40
C VAL A 160 -12.15 12.88 -5.20
N SER A 161 -12.58 13.98 -5.82
CA SER A 161 -13.94 14.51 -5.66
C SER A 161 -15.08 13.54 -6.06
N ASN A 162 -14.80 12.49 -6.85
CA ASN A 162 -15.78 11.50 -7.31
C ASN A 162 -15.70 10.16 -6.57
N LEU A 163 -15.08 10.13 -5.40
CA LEU A 163 -14.93 8.91 -4.62
C LEU A 163 -16.29 8.36 -4.16
N GLU A 164 -16.55 7.09 -4.47
CA GLU A 164 -17.77 6.36 -4.08
C GLU A 164 -17.51 5.39 -2.91
N ASN A 165 -16.28 4.87 -2.79
CA ASN A 165 -15.89 3.94 -1.74
C ASN A 165 -14.55 4.35 -1.12
N PHE A 166 -14.49 4.48 0.20
CA PHE A 166 -13.26 4.76 0.93
C PHE A 166 -13.01 3.70 1.99
N VAL A 167 -11.79 3.17 2.03
CA VAL A 167 -11.31 2.24 3.05
C VAL A 167 -10.09 2.85 3.73
N LEU A 168 -10.07 2.81 5.05
CA LEU A 168 -8.96 3.32 5.85
C LEU A 168 -8.64 2.33 6.95
N ASP A 169 -7.48 1.69 6.85
CA ASP A 169 -6.93 0.81 7.87
C ASP A 169 -5.81 1.56 8.63
N ILE A 170 -6.00 1.74 9.93
CA ILE A 170 -5.04 2.42 10.80
C ILE A 170 -4.56 1.46 11.86
N LYS A 171 -3.24 1.28 11.93
CA LYS A 171 -2.59 0.52 13.01
C LYS A 171 -1.92 1.50 13.97
N TYR A 172 -2.12 1.28 15.28
CA TYR A 172 -1.43 1.97 16.38
C TYR A 172 -1.66 3.49 16.45
N GLN A 173 -2.92 3.90 16.39
CA GLN A 173 -3.25 5.33 16.46
C GLN A 173 -3.08 5.86 17.90
N ARG A 174 -2.34 6.96 18.03
CA ARG A 174 -2.15 7.69 19.30
C ARG A 174 -3.34 8.63 19.60
N PRO A 175 -3.55 9.03 20.87
CA PRO A 175 -4.72 9.79 21.35
C PRO A 175 -5.03 11.14 20.70
N SER A 176 -4.05 11.79 20.06
CA SER A 176 -4.12 13.22 19.70
C SER A 176 -4.58 13.48 18.26
N TYR A 177 -5.22 12.52 17.60
CA TYR A 177 -5.29 12.52 16.14
C TYR A 177 -6.69 12.28 15.60
N ILE A 178 -7.11 13.22 14.75
CA ILE A 178 -8.40 13.43 14.07
C ILE A 178 -9.60 12.70 14.66
N SER A 179 -10.53 13.46 15.26
CA SER A 179 -11.80 12.88 15.69
C SER A 179 -12.58 12.33 14.49
N LEU A 180 -13.38 11.30 14.71
CA LEU A 180 -14.28 10.80 13.67
C LEU A 180 -15.27 11.87 13.18
N ASN A 181 -15.60 12.85 14.02
CA ASN A 181 -16.41 14.01 13.65
C ASN A 181 -15.73 14.88 12.59
N THR A 182 -14.42 15.08 12.75
CA THR A 182 -13.61 15.80 11.76
C THR A 182 -13.49 14.97 10.48
N LEU A 183 -13.32 13.65 10.57
CA LEU A 183 -13.31 12.77 9.40
C LEU A 183 -14.65 12.82 8.63
N ALA A 184 -15.78 12.67 9.32
CA ALA A 184 -17.10 12.73 8.71
C ALA A 184 -17.35 14.04 7.97
N SER A 185 -17.04 15.18 8.61
CA SER A 185 -17.22 16.49 7.98
C SER A 185 -16.33 16.70 6.75
N ILE A 186 -15.10 16.16 6.74
CA ILE A 186 -14.27 16.18 5.52
C ILE A 186 -14.91 15.32 4.43
N PHE A 187 -15.38 14.10 4.73
CA PHE A 187 -16.00 13.23 3.72
C PHE A 187 -17.27 13.84 3.12
N GLU A 188 -18.15 14.40 3.95
CA GLU A 188 -19.38 15.05 3.50
C GLU A 188 -19.08 16.26 2.60
N TYR A 189 -18.07 17.06 2.97
CA TYR A 189 -17.71 18.26 2.23
C TYR A 189 -16.93 17.98 0.93
N ARG A 190 -15.96 17.06 0.97
CA ARG A 190 -15.02 16.82 -0.14
C ARG A 190 -15.50 15.75 -1.13
N THR A 191 -16.26 14.78 -0.66
CA THR A 191 -16.65 13.61 -1.46
C THR A 191 -18.16 13.39 -1.38
N PRO A 192 -18.97 14.28 -1.97
CA PRO A 192 -20.43 14.20 -1.88
C PRO A 192 -21.02 12.97 -2.60
N ARG A 193 -20.21 12.18 -3.32
CA ARG A 193 -20.61 10.93 -3.97
C ARG A 193 -20.25 9.68 -3.16
N LEU A 194 -19.73 9.85 -1.95
CA LEU A 194 -19.22 8.76 -1.13
C LEU A 194 -20.34 7.90 -0.57
N ASN A 195 -20.59 6.76 -1.20
CA ASN A 195 -21.68 5.87 -0.83
C ASN A 195 -21.28 4.88 0.26
N ARG A 196 -19.97 4.60 0.39
CA ARG A 196 -19.44 3.64 1.37
C ARG A 196 -18.13 4.11 1.99
N VAL A 197 -18.06 4.02 3.31
CA VAL A 197 -16.87 4.27 4.10
C VAL A 197 -16.62 3.07 4.99
N ASN A 198 -15.39 2.57 5.01
CA ASN A 198 -14.96 1.54 5.94
C ASN A 198 -13.68 2.01 6.62
N ILE A 199 -13.77 2.29 7.91
CA ILE A 199 -12.64 2.73 8.71
C ILE A 199 -12.39 1.65 9.75
N ASN A 200 -11.18 1.12 9.77
CA ASN A 200 -10.76 0.07 10.67
C ASN A 200 -9.51 0.55 11.41
N MET A 201 -9.64 0.76 12.71
CA MET A 201 -8.60 1.38 13.53
C MET A 201 -8.27 0.50 14.72
N THR A 202 -7.00 0.29 15.01
CA THR A 202 -6.56 -0.32 16.27
C THR A 202 -6.09 0.78 17.23
N LEU A 203 -6.79 0.92 18.36
CA LEU A 203 -6.63 1.98 19.36
C LEU A 203 -6.36 1.38 20.74
N PRO A 204 -5.67 2.08 21.66
CA PRO A 204 -5.69 1.73 23.09
C PRO A 204 -7.11 1.76 23.68
N GLU A 205 -7.44 0.80 24.57
CA GLU A 205 -8.76 0.68 25.23
C GLU A 205 -9.26 1.98 25.87
N SER A 206 -8.36 2.76 26.48
CA SER A 206 -8.68 4.02 27.16
C SER A 206 -9.27 5.10 26.26
N LEU A 207 -9.10 4.98 24.93
CA LEU A 207 -9.62 5.92 23.95
C LEU A 207 -10.97 5.50 23.37
N CYS A 208 -11.26 4.20 23.34
CA CYS A 208 -12.47 3.68 22.71
C CYS A 208 -13.75 4.15 23.44
N CYS A 209 -13.66 4.34 24.76
CA CYS A 209 -14.78 4.78 25.60
C CYS A 209 -15.19 6.25 25.40
N LYS A 210 -14.36 7.11 24.79
CA LYS A 210 -14.66 8.54 24.59
C LYS A 210 -15.42 8.83 23.29
N GLU A 211 -15.34 7.94 22.30
CA GLU A 211 -16.10 8.04 21.05
C GLU A 211 -17.35 7.16 21.13
N GLN A 212 -18.29 7.48 22.03
CA GLN A 212 -19.63 6.91 21.96
C GLN A 212 -20.30 7.41 20.68
N MET A 213 -20.30 6.55 19.65
CA MET A 213 -20.72 6.87 18.27
C MET A 213 -22.23 6.85 18.04
N ASP A 214 -23.02 6.78 19.10
CA ASP A 214 -24.45 6.69 18.93
C ASP A 214 -25.02 8.05 18.50
N THR A 215 -25.59 8.05 17.29
CA THR A 215 -26.71 8.89 16.82
C THR A 215 -26.47 10.29 16.24
N LYS A 216 -25.25 10.83 16.15
CA LYS A 216 -25.07 12.20 15.58
C LYS A 216 -24.79 12.31 14.08
N TYR A 217 -24.39 11.25 13.39
CA TYR A 217 -23.84 11.37 12.03
C TYR A 217 -24.53 10.43 11.05
N SER A 218 -25.19 11.00 10.05
CA SER A 218 -25.90 10.25 9.00
C SER A 218 -24.96 9.40 8.14
N LEU A 219 -23.68 9.76 8.07
CA LEU A 219 -22.66 9.04 7.28
C LEU A 219 -22.32 7.66 7.86
N PHE A 220 -22.22 7.50 9.19
CA PHE A 220 -21.78 6.25 9.82
C PHE A 220 -22.99 5.44 10.27
N THR A 221 -23.23 4.31 9.61
CA THR A 221 -24.43 3.48 9.80
C THR A 221 -24.22 2.36 10.80
N ALA A 222 -22.98 1.94 11.02
CA ALA A 222 -22.62 0.95 12.01
C ALA A 222 -21.22 1.23 12.58
N CYS A 223 -21.09 1.03 13.88
CA CYS A 223 -19.81 1.01 14.58
C CYS A 223 -19.72 -0.29 15.37
N LYS A 224 -18.65 -1.05 15.16
CA LYS A 224 -18.36 -2.29 15.89
C LYS A 224 -17.04 -2.14 16.61
N ILE A 225 -17.09 -2.27 17.92
CA ILE A 225 -15.93 -2.32 18.81
C ILE A 225 -15.58 -3.80 19.03
N GLN A 226 -14.33 -4.18 18.82
CA GLN A 226 -13.82 -5.52 19.08
C GLN A 226 -12.58 -5.41 19.98
N PRO A 227 -12.57 -6.02 21.18
CA PRO A 227 -11.36 -6.09 21.98
C PRO A 227 -10.31 -6.94 21.26
N GLU A 228 -9.07 -6.50 21.27
CA GLU A 228 -7.90 -7.25 20.79
C GLU A 228 -6.98 -7.61 21.96
N LEU A 229 -6.00 -8.48 21.73
CA LEU A 229 -4.98 -8.79 22.72
C LEU A 229 -4.14 -7.52 23.04
N ASN A 230 -3.59 -7.45 24.25
CA ASN A 230 -2.70 -6.38 24.72
C ASN A 230 -3.34 -4.98 24.94
N GLN A 231 -4.56 -4.92 25.51
CA GLN A 231 -5.25 -3.66 25.83
C GLN A 231 -5.51 -2.77 24.60
N LEU A 232 -5.55 -3.39 23.42
CA LEU A 232 -5.91 -2.76 22.17
C LEU A 232 -7.37 -3.07 21.86
N THR A 233 -8.02 -2.15 21.17
CA THR A 233 -9.40 -2.25 20.73
C THR A 233 -9.44 -1.89 19.26
N ARG A 234 -10.02 -2.80 18.48
CA ARG A 234 -10.30 -2.58 17.08
C ARG A 234 -11.66 -1.94 16.91
N LEU A 235 -11.67 -0.77 16.31
CA LEU A 235 -12.84 0.00 15.96
C LEU A 235 -13.11 -0.15 14.46
N ILE A 236 -14.25 -0.74 14.12
CA ILE A 236 -14.70 -0.90 12.74
C ILE A 236 -15.91 0.01 12.53
N VAL A 237 -15.72 1.09 11.79
CA VAL A 237 -16.78 2.03 11.42
C VAL A 237 -17.16 1.78 9.97
N VAL A 238 -18.42 1.43 9.75
CA VAL A 238 -19.01 1.29 8.42
C VAL A 238 -19.98 2.43 8.23
N GLY A 239 -19.75 3.23 7.20
CA GLY A 239 -20.62 4.30 6.78
C GLY A 239 -21.25 4.04 5.42
N SER A 240 -22.48 4.53 5.28
CA SER A 240 -23.15 4.65 4.00
C SER A 240 -23.99 5.92 3.98
N LEU A 241 -23.73 6.82 3.04
CA LEU A 241 -24.65 7.92 2.76
C LEU A 241 -25.91 7.33 2.14
N ARG A 242 -26.97 7.19 2.94
CA ARG A 242 -28.32 7.02 2.39
C ARG A 242 -28.70 8.36 1.74
N ARG A 243 -28.76 8.38 0.41
CA ARG A 243 -29.56 9.36 -0.33
C ARG A 243 -30.89 8.75 -0.69
#